data_AF-A0A942QEX9-F1
#
_entry.id   AF-A0A942QEX9-F1
#
_cell.length_a   1.000
_cell.length_b   1.000
_cell.length_c   1.000
_cell.angle_alpha   90.00
_cell.angle_beta   90.00
_cell.angle_gamma   90.00
#
_symmetry.space_group_name_H-M   'P 1'
#
loop_
_entity.id
_entity.type
_entity.pdbx_description
1 polymer ?
#
loop_
_entity_poly.entity_id
_entity_poly.type
_entity_poly.pdbx_seq_one_letter_code
_entity_poly.pdbx_strand_id
1 'polypeptide(L)'
;MCQLLSISRQGYYEWVKRKPSQTKLRHQFLEKEIKRVYEENKGRYGSPRIALQLYEEGIETNKRVVAVLMRKMSLCAKGYHHRISSYGQPKAIETAVKENFLNRQFSQDAINAIWVTDITYITCTDGRLYLSTYIDLATRIPRCFKVSHHMN
;
A
#
# COMPACT_ATOMS: atom_id res chain seq x y z
N MET A 1 -30.61 5.75 -33.76
CA MET A 1 -29.37 6.20 -33.09
C MET A 1 -29.30 7.73 -32.97
N CYS A 2 -29.08 8.51 -34.04
CA CYS A 2 -28.88 9.98 -33.91
C CYS A 2 -30.08 10.76 -33.36
N GLN A 3 -31.31 10.40 -33.75
CA GLN A 3 -32.55 10.99 -33.20
C GLN A 3 -32.77 10.64 -31.73
N LEU A 4 -32.37 9.43 -31.31
CA LEU A 4 -32.49 8.96 -29.92
C LEU A 4 -31.52 9.71 -28.98
N LEU A 5 -30.36 10.10 -29.49
CA LEU A 5 -29.29 10.80 -28.75
C LEU A 5 -29.28 12.32 -28.99
N SER A 6 -30.28 12.87 -29.69
CA SER A 6 -30.40 14.31 -30.02
C SER A 6 -29.13 14.93 -30.64
N ILE A 7 -28.45 14.18 -31.53
CA ILE A 7 -27.24 14.63 -32.25
C ILE A 7 -27.51 14.70 -33.76
N SER A 8 -26.83 15.63 -34.45
CA SER A 8 -26.95 15.75 -35.90
C SER A 8 -26.31 14.54 -36.61
N ARG A 9 -26.94 14.07 -37.69
CA ARG A 9 -26.38 12.97 -38.52
C ARG A 9 -24.99 13.34 -39.04
N GLN A 10 -24.78 14.60 -39.43
CA GLN A 10 -23.50 15.11 -39.91
C GLN A 10 -22.42 15.01 -38.83
N GLY A 11 -22.71 15.44 -37.60
CA GLY A 11 -21.77 15.36 -36.48
C GLY A 11 -21.43 13.92 -36.10
N TYR A 12 -22.39 12.99 -36.21
CA TYR A 12 -22.14 11.57 -36.01
C TYR A 12 -21.15 11.02 -37.05
N TYR A 13 -21.36 11.26 -38.35
CA TYR A 13 -20.46 10.76 -39.39
C TYR A 13 -19.10 11.46 -39.38
N GLU A 14 -19.03 12.74 -39.02
CA GLU A 14 -17.76 13.43 -38.80
C GLU A 14 -16.99 12.83 -37.63
N TRP A 15 -17.65 12.49 -36.52
CA TRP A 15 -17.02 11.80 -35.40
C TRP A 15 -16.52 10.41 -35.79
N VAL A 16 -17.33 9.63 -36.54
CA VAL A 16 -16.94 8.30 -37.04
C VAL A 16 -15.71 8.37 -37.95
N LYS A 17 -15.64 9.38 -38.83
CA LYS A 17 -14.51 9.57 -39.76
C LYS A 17 -13.32 10.34 -39.15
N ARG A 18 -13.42 10.79 -37.90
CA ARG A 18 -12.43 11.67 -37.28
C ARG A 18 -11.11 10.93 -37.09
N LYS A 19 -10.05 11.44 -37.73
CA LYS A 19 -8.67 10.97 -37.53
C LYS A 19 -8.25 11.15 -36.05
N PRO A 20 -7.35 10.31 -35.52
CA PRO A 20 -6.86 10.47 -34.15
C PRO A 20 -6.27 11.87 -33.94
N SER A 21 -6.64 12.50 -32.83
CA SER A 21 -6.07 13.79 -32.45
C SER A 21 -4.58 13.66 -32.11
N GLN A 22 -3.86 14.77 -32.14
CA GLN A 22 -2.45 14.81 -31.74
C GLN A 22 -2.25 14.28 -30.31
N THR A 23 -3.19 14.54 -29.41
CA THR A 23 -3.19 13.97 -28.05
C THR A 23 -3.27 12.46 -28.08
N LYS A 24 -4.14 11.88 -28.92
CA LYS A 24 -4.31 10.43 -29.03
C LYS A 24 -3.05 9.77 -29.59
N LEU A 25 -2.41 10.39 -30.59
CA LEU A 25 -1.13 9.94 -31.13
C LEU A 25 -0.01 10.01 -30.08
N ARG A 26 0.08 11.13 -29.33
CA ARG A 26 1.05 11.27 -28.24
C ARG A 26 0.84 10.23 -27.14
N HIS A 27 -0.40 9.95 -26.76
CA HIS A 27 -0.70 8.92 -25.76
C HIS A 27 -0.31 7.53 -26.24
N GLN A 28 -0.56 7.20 -27.51
CA GLN A 28 -0.13 5.92 -28.09
C GLN A 28 1.39 5.78 -28.11
N PHE A 29 2.12 6.86 -28.40
CA PHE A 29 3.57 6.90 -28.30
C PHE A 29 4.04 6.67 -26.85
N LEU A 30 3.49 7.42 -25.90
CA LEU A 30 3.83 7.28 -24.47
C LEU A 30 3.48 5.89 -23.92
N GLU A 31 2.38 5.28 -24.34
CA GLU A 31 2.03 3.91 -23.93
C GLU A 31 3.11 2.89 -24.32
N LYS A 32 3.69 3.03 -25.52
CA LYS A 32 4.79 2.17 -25.97
C LYS A 32 6.04 2.37 -25.13
N GLU A 33 6.46 3.62 -24.92
CA GLU A 33 7.68 3.93 -24.16
C GLU A 33 7.54 3.57 -22.67
N ILE A 34 6.38 3.83 -22.06
CA ILE A 34 6.09 3.41 -20.69
C ILE A 34 6.19 1.89 -20.55
N LYS A 35 5.65 1.14 -21.52
CA LYS A 35 5.70 -0.33 -21.50
C LYS A 35 7.13 -0.83 -21.67
N ARG A 36 7.92 -0.24 -22.58
CA ARG A 36 9.35 -0.54 -22.77
C ARG A 36 10.13 -0.38 -21.47
N VAL A 37 10.07 0.81 -20.86
CA VAL A 37 10.77 1.11 -19.61
C VAL A 37 10.31 0.19 -18.47
N TYR A 38 9.01 -0.10 -18.40
CA TYR A 38 8.47 -1.03 -17.40
C TYR A 38 9.04 -2.44 -17.56
N GLU A 39 9.11 -2.97 -18.78
CA GLU A 39 9.62 -4.32 -19.08
C GLU A 39 11.13 -4.42 -18.88
N GLU A 40 11.92 -3.43 -19.33
CA GLU A 40 13.37 -3.34 -19.11
C GLU A 40 13.71 -3.40 -17.61
N ASN A 41 12.90 -2.72 -16.79
CA ASN A 41 13.05 -2.69 -15.34
C ASN A 41 12.35 -3.87 -14.63
N LYS A 42 11.99 -4.94 -15.37
CA LYS A 42 11.34 -6.17 -14.87
C LYS A 42 10.05 -5.90 -14.10
N GLY A 43 9.37 -4.80 -14.42
CA GLY A 43 8.14 -4.32 -13.79
C GLY A 43 8.32 -3.61 -12.45
N ARG A 44 9.55 -3.36 -11.98
CA ARG A 44 9.79 -2.74 -10.65
C ARG A 44 9.49 -1.24 -10.62
N TYR A 45 9.48 -0.59 -11.77
CA TYR A 45 9.33 0.86 -11.86
C TYR A 45 7.86 1.25 -11.88
N GLY A 46 7.48 2.14 -10.96
CA GLY A 46 6.18 2.81 -10.94
C GLY A 46 6.21 4.15 -11.67
N SER A 47 5.07 4.82 -11.73
CA SER A 47 4.93 6.07 -12.48
C SER A 47 5.97 7.16 -12.17
N PRO A 48 6.49 7.34 -10.93
CA PRO A 48 7.53 8.34 -10.68
C PRO A 48 8.87 7.98 -11.35
N ARG A 49 9.29 6.71 -11.27
CA ARG A 49 10.57 6.24 -11.82
C ARG A 49 10.53 6.15 -13.33
N ILE A 50 9.39 5.71 -13.90
CA ILE A 50 9.18 5.71 -15.35
C ILE A 50 9.18 7.14 -15.89
N ALA A 51 8.47 8.09 -15.24
CA ALA A 51 8.47 9.49 -15.69
C ALA A 51 9.87 10.12 -15.66
N LEU A 52 10.68 9.79 -14.64
CA LEU A 52 12.07 10.25 -14.56
C LEU A 52 12.92 9.67 -15.69
N GLN A 53 12.85 8.36 -15.92
CA GLN A 53 13.64 7.72 -16.99
C GLN A 53 13.25 8.26 -18.37
N LEU A 54 11.94 8.44 -18.65
CA LEU A 54 11.49 9.05 -19.90
C LEU A 54 12.00 10.48 -20.06
N TYR A 55 12.07 11.25 -18.98
CA TYR A 55 12.64 12.59 -19.01
C TYR A 55 14.15 12.57 -19.33
N GLU A 56 14.91 11.64 -18.76
CA GLU A 56 16.33 11.43 -19.06
C GLU A 56 16.56 10.99 -20.53
N GLU A 57 15.59 10.31 -21.12
CA GLU A 57 15.57 9.93 -22.55
C GLU A 57 15.04 11.04 -23.48
N GLY A 58 14.76 12.24 -22.96
CA GLY A 58 14.29 13.40 -23.74
C GLY A 58 12.79 13.39 -24.06
N ILE A 59 12.02 12.49 -23.44
CA ILE A 59 10.57 12.39 -23.61
C ILE A 59 9.87 13.14 -22.47
N GLU A 60 9.41 14.36 -22.75
CA GLU A 60 8.71 15.16 -21.75
C GLU A 60 7.37 14.53 -21.34
N THR A 61 7.26 14.13 -20.08
CA THR A 61 6.00 13.68 -19.49
C THR A 61 6.02 13.89 -17.98
N ASN A 62 4.84 13.88 -17.35
CA ASN A 62 4.73 13.98 -15.91
C ASN A 62 4.23 12.67 -15.29
N LYS A 63 4.53 12.47 -14.01
CA LYS A 63 4.13 11.26 -13.26
C LYS A 63 2.62 10.98 -13.25
N ARG A 64 1.76 12.01 -13.40
CA ARG A 64 0.30 11.83 -13.44
C ARG A 64 -0.14 11.21 -14.75
N VAL A 65 0.37 11.71 -15.89
CA VAL A 65 0.11 11.15 -17.21
C VAL A 65 0.58 9.70 -17.27
N VAL A 66 1.80 9.44 -16.81
CA VAL A 66 2.34 8.07 -16.73
C VAL A 66 1.45 7.17 -15.87
N ALA A 67 1.00 7.63 -14.70
CA ALA A 67 0.11 6.84 -13.83
C ALA A 67 -1.23 6.49 -14.49
N VAL A 68 -1.84 7.42 -15.21
CA VAL A 68 -3.10 7.20 -15.94
C VAL A 68 -2.90 6.17 -17.06
N LEU A 69 -1.83 6.30 -17.84
CA LEU A 69 -1.53 5.37 -18.94
C LEU A 69 -1.14 3.98 -18.43
N MET A 70 -0.36 3.89 -17.35
CA MET A 70 -0.07 2.62 -16.68
C MET A 70 -1.36 1.93 -16.23
N ARG A 71 -2.28 2.65 -15.59
CA ARG A 71 -3.58 2.11 -15.16
C ARG A 71 -4.40 1.62 -16.34
N LYS A 72 -4.44 2.38 -17.45
CA LYS A 72 -5.11 1.97 -18.69
C LYS A 72 -4.54 0.66 -19.25
N MET A 73 -3.23 0.45 -19.13
CA MET A 73 -2.53 -0.78 -19.55
C MET A 73 -2.50 -1.89 -18.48
N SER A 74 -3.18 -1.70 -17.34
CA SER A 74 -3.12 -2.63 -16.20
C SER A 74 -1.71 -2.91 -15.67
N LEU A 75 -0.80 -1.94 -15.77
CA LEU A 75 0.57 -2.03 -15.26
C LEU A 75 0.65 -1.47 -13.84
N CYS A 76 1.25 -2.23 -12.93
CA CYS A 76 1.56 -1.81 -11.57
C CYS A 76 2.98 -2.22 -11.19
N ALA A 77 3.68 -1.38 -10.41
CA ALA A 77 5.05 -1.69 -10.03
C ALA A 77 5.11 -2.98 -9.17
N LYS A 78 5.84 -3.98 -9.63
CA LYS A 78 6.14 -5.21 -8.89
C LYS A 78 6.95 -4.85 -7.65
N GLY A 79 6.44 -5.24 -6.49
CA GLY A 79 7.04 -4.88 -5.20
C GLY A 79 6.53 -3.58 -4.60
N TYR A 80 5.66 -2.82 -5.30
CA TYR A 80 4.76 -1.88 -4.63
C TYR A 80 3.68 -2.68 -3.90
N HIS A 81 4.08 -3.33 -2.81
CA HIS A 81 3.15 -3.63 -1.75
C HIS A 81 2.84 -2.26 -1.15
N HIS A 82 1.60 -1.79 -1.30
CA HIS A 82 1.05 -0.96 -0.25
C HIS A 82 1.40 -1.71 1.03
N ARG A 83 2.23 -1.13 1.92
CA ARG A 83 2.29 -1.62 3.29
C ARG A 83 0.85 -1.45 3.78
N ILE A 84 0.04 -2.48 3.60
CA ILE A 84 -1.07 -2.72 4.48
C ILE A 84 -0.33 -2.89 5.78
N SER A 85 -0.31 -1.80 6.57
CA SER A 85 -0.01 -1.85 7.98
C SER A 85 -0.60 -3.15 8.48
N SER A 86 0.23 -4.07 9.00
CA SER A 86 -0.16 -5.42 9.42
C SER A 86 -1.07 -5.40 10.65
N TYR A 87 -2.06 -4.51 10.66
CA TYR A 87 -3.10 -4.30 11.64
C TYR A 87 -4.48 -4.73 11.11
N GLY A 88 -4.56 -5.39 9.95
CA GLY A 88 -5.86 -5.75 9.38
C GLY A 88 -5.88 -6.83 8.30
N GLN A 89 -4.78 -7.55 8.05
CA GLN A 89 -4.88 -8.80 7.31
C GLN A 89 -5.12 -9.90 8.35
N PRO A 90 -6.29 -10.56 8.37
CA PRO A 90 -6.37 -11.84 9.04
C PRO A 90 -5.41 -12.75 8.29
N LYS A 91 -4.19 -12.92 8.80
CA LYS A 91 -3.49 -14.17 8.57
C LYS A 91 -4.53 -15.23 8.91
N ALA A 92 -4.79 -16.14 7.98
CA ALA A 92 -5.53 -17.35 8.26
C ALA A 92 -4.78 -18.10 9.38
N ILE A 93 -5.04 -17.70 10.61
CA ILE A 93 -4.82 -18.47 11.82
C ILE A 93 -6.17 -19.13 12.05
N GLU A 94 -6.59 -19.93 11.07
CA GLU A 94 -7.52 -21.02 11.32
C GLU A 94 -6.74 -22.04 12.13
N THR A 95 -6.70 -21.85 13.44
CA THR A 95 -6.53 -22.88 14.47
C THR A 95 -6.39 -22.19 15.82
N ALA A 96 -7.47 -22.23 16.60
CA ALA A 96 -7.61 -21.69 17.95
C ALA A 96 -7.65 -20.15 18.10
N VAL A 97 -8.66 -19.51 17.50
CA VAL A 97 -9.17 -18.24 18.07
C VAL A 97 -9.84 -18.60 19.40
N LYS A 98 -9.06 -18.65 20.49
CA LYS A 98 -9.63 -18.65 21.83
C LYS A 98 -10.47 -17.39 21.98
N GLU A 99 -11.62 -17.51 22.64
CA GLU A 99 -12.45 -16.36 22.96
C GLU A 99 -11.61 -15.30 23.69
N ASN A 100 -11.61 -14.08 23.17
CA ASN A 100 -10.92 -12.97 23.80
C ASN A 100 -11.79 -12.41 24.93
N PHE A 101 -11.72 -13.05 26.10
CA PHE A 101 -12.48 -12.65 27.29
C PHE A 101 -12.22 -11.19 27.72
N LEU A 102 -11.04 -10.63 27.43
CA LEU A 102 -10.72 -9.24 27.77
C LEU A 102 -11.45 -8.25 26.87
N ASN A 103 -11.69 -8.60 25.60
CA ASN A 103 -12.37 -7.76 24.60
C ASN A 103 -11.99 -6.26 24.63
N ARG A 104 -10.70 -5.95 24.78
CA ARG A 104 -10.14 -4.59 24.90
C ARG A 104 -10.66 -3.75 26.09
N GLN A 105 -11.23 -4.37 27.11
CA GLN A 105 -11.67 -3.73 28.34
C GLN A 105 -10.50 -3.56 29.33
N PHE A 106 -9.67 -2.55 29.08
CA PHE A 106 -8.47 -2.25 29.90
C PHE A 106 -8.75 -1.44 31.18
N SER A 107 -10.01 -1.13 31.45
CA SER A 107 -10.45 -0.51 32.72
C SER A 107 -10.90 -1.63 33.65
N GLN A 108 -10.26 -1.77 34.79
CA GLN A 108 -10.54 -2.80 35.79
C GLN A 108 -10.51 -2.17 37.18
N ASP A 109 -11.51 -2.44 38.01
CA ASP A 109 -11.61 -1.88 39.36
C ASP A 109 -11.01 -2.81 40.42
N ALA A 110 -10.91 -4.11 40.10
CA ALA A 110 -10.42 -5.14 41.01
C ALA A 110 -8.93 -5.46 40.78
N ILE A 111 -8.13 -5.26 41.83
CA ILE A 111 -6.72 -5.68 41.88
C ILE A 111 -6.63 -7.19 41.67
N ASN A 112 -5.62 -7.66 40.91
CA ASN A 112 -5.41 -9.06 40.56
C ASN A 112 -6.52 -9.75 39.76
N ALA A 113 -7.46 -9.00 39.17
CA ALA A 113 -8.48 -9.59 38.30
C ALA A 113 -7.94 -9.93 36.90
N ILE A 114 -7.14 -9.03 36.33
CA ILE A 114 -6.55 -9.21 34.99
C ILE A 114 -5.12 -8.69 34.99
N TRP A 115 -4.20 -9.55 34.53
CA TRP A 115 -2.81 -9.20 34.27
C TRP A 115 -2.55 -9.20 32.77
N VAL A 116 -1.81 -8.20 32.31
CA VAL A 116 -1.36 -8.08 30.92
C VAL A 116 0.15 -8.13 30.87
N THR A 117 0.69 -8.63 29.76
CA THR A 117 2.12 -8.71 29.53
C THR A 117 2.49 -8.05 28.22
N ASP A 118 3.64 -7.39 28.22
CA ASP A 118 4.26 -6.88 27.00
C ASP A 118 5.76 -7.20 27.00
N ILE A 119 6.32 -7.35 25.81
CA ILE A 119 7.75 -7.49 25.59
C ILE A 119 8.20 -6.34 24.70
N THR A 120 9.11 -5.52 25.22
CA THR A 120 9.72 -4.42 24.49
C THR A 120 11.24 -4.59 24.43
N TYR A 121 11.88 -3.91 23.48
CA TYR A 121 13.34 -3.91 23.37
C TYR A 121 13.89 -2.54 23.76
N ILE A 122 14.99 -2.57 24.51
CA ILE A 122 15.77 -1.40 24.89
C ILE A 122 17.06 -1.44 24.09
N THR A 123 17.31 -0.38 23.33
CA THR A 123 18.56 -0.24 22.56
C THR A 123 19.65 0.28 23.48
N CYS A 124 20.74 -0.47 23.60
CA CYS A 124 21.93 -0.09 24.35
C CYS A 124 23.14 0.02 23.40
N THR A 125 24.26 0.57 23.88
CA THR A 125 25.51 0.68 23.10
C THR A 125 26.05 -0.69 22.67
N ASP A 126 25.87 -1.70 23.52
CA ASP A 126 26.50 -3.02 23.34
C ASP A 126 25.50 -4.06 22.81
N GLY A 127 24.33 -3.61 22.32
CA GLY A 127 23.30 -4.47 21.75
C GLY A 127 21.89 -4.15 22.26
N ARG A 128 20.97 -5.09 22.05
CA ARG A 128 19.57 -4.96 22.46
C ARG A 128 19.31 -5.79 23.71
N LEU A 129 18.58 -5.20 24.65
CA LEU A 129 17.99 -5.91 25.77
C LEU A 129 16.49 -6.07 25.53
N TYR A 130 15.93 -7.20 25.95
CA TYR A 130 14.50 -7.48 25.92
C TYR A 130 13.96 -7.35 27.35
N LEU A 131 12.99 -6.47 27.53
CA LEU A 131 12.26 -6.27 28.78
C LEU A 131 10.87 -6.89 28.64
N SER A 132 10.56 -7.87 29.47
CA SER A 132 9.21 -8.40 29.64
C SER A 132 8.63 -7.91 30.96
N THR A 133 7.37 -7.47 30.96
CA THR A 133 6.67 -6.97 32.15
C THR A 133 5.32 -7.65 32.33
N TYR A 134 4.89 -7.81 33.59
CA TYR A 134 3.52 -8.13 33.96
C TYR A 134 2.91 -6.92 34.66
N ILE A 135 1.77 -6.43 34.17
CA ILE A 135 1.08 -5.26 34.70
C ILE A 135 -0.32 -5.68 35.14
N ASP A 136 -0.68 -5.28 36.36
CA ASP A 136 -2.05 -5.36 36.86
C ASP A 136 -2.88 -4.22 36.26
N LEU A 137 -3.99 -4.55 35.58
CA LEU A 137 -4.79 -3.54 34.87
C LEU A 137 -5.49 -2.55 35.80
N ALA A 138 -5.79 -2.94 37.05
CA ALA A 138 -6.46 -2.06 37.99
C ALA A 138 -5.52 -1.00 38.55
N THR A 139 -4.27 -1.38 38.86
CA THR A 139 -3.30 -0.43 39.42
C THR A 139 -2.44 0.27 38.37
N ARG A 140 -2.33 -0.30 37.16
CA ARG A 140 -1.41 0.15 36.10
C ARG A 140 0.06 0.16 36.51
N ILE A 141 0.40 -0.59 37.55
CA ILE A 141 1.77 -0.71 38.07
C ILE A 141 2.35 -2.07 37.66
N PRO A 142 3.59 -2.12 37.13
CA PRO A 142 4.29 -3.38 36.90
C PRO A 142 4.45 -4.18 38.20
N ARG A 143 4.01 -5.43 38.21
CA ARG A 143 4.14 -6.34 39.35
C ARG A 143 5.46 -7.09 39.35
N CYS A 144 5.96 -7.42 38.16
CA CYS A 144 7.28 -7.98 37.97
C CYS A 144 7.80 -7.69 36.56
N PHE A 145 9.10 -7.80 36.39
CA PHE A 145 9.76 -7.67 35.10
C PHE A 145 10.98 -8.59 35.00
N LYS A 146 11.38 -8.89 33.77
CA LYS A 146 12.62 -9.62 33.47
C LYS A 146 13.33 -8.96 32.29
N VAL A 147 14.64 -8.81 32.42
CA VAL A 147 15.52 -8.34 31.34
C VAL A 147 16.37 -9.51 30.84
N SER A 148 16.54 -9.61 29.53
CA SER A 148 17.32 -10.67 28.87
C SER A 148 18.06 -10.14 27.65
N HIS A 149 19.19 -10.77 27.30
CA HIS A 149 19.89 -10.54 26.03
C HIS A 149 19.23 -11.27 24.84
N HIS A 150 18.36 -12.23 25.12
CA HIS A 150 17.66 -13.04 24.13
C HIS A 150 16.15 -12.97 24.33
N MET A 151 15.41 -12.94 23.23
CA MET A 151 13.97 -13.11 23.24
C MET A 151 13.68 -14.61 23.34
N ASN A 152 13.17 -15.05 24.50
CA ASN A 152 12.74 -16.42 24.76
C ASN A 152 11.25 -16.57 24.50
#